data_AF-A0A8T5GEM4-F1
#
_entry.id   AF-A0A8T5GEM4-F1
#
_cell.length_a   1.000
_cell.length_b   1.000
_cell.length_c   1.000
_cell.angle_alpha   90.00
_cell.angle_beta   90.00
_cell.angle_gamma   90.00
#
_symmetry.space_group_name_H-M   'P 1'
#
loop_
_entity.id
_entity.type
_entity.pdbx_description
1 polymer ?
#
loop_
_entity_poly.entity_id
_entity_poly.type
_entity_poly.pdbx_seq_one_letter_code
_entity_poly.pdbx_strand_id
1 'polypeptide(L)'
;MARTLIDLQGPQELILEKALELGLYKTKAEAVRGAINDLGKEYKIFKDAQGLEDELVARKMLREEKEIKAGKRKILSEHEVKKKYGFK
;
A
#
# COMPACT_ATOMS: atom_id res chain seq x y z
N MET A 1 1.44 2.58 8.54
CA MET A 1 0.38 2.94 7.57
C MET A 1 0.52 4.42 7.26
N ALA A 2 0.62 4.80 5.99
CA ALA A 2 0.61 6.21 5.60
C ALA A 2 -0.83 6.74 5.69
N ARG A 3 -1.00 7.95 6.23
CA ARG A 3 -2.27 8.68 6.21
C ARG A 3 -2.08 9.90 5.31
N THR A 4 -2.99 10.07 4.36
CA THR A 4 -3.03 11.23 3.48
C THR A 4 -4.32 11.98 3.77
N LEU A 5 -4.19 13.28 4.05
CA LEU A 5 -5.33 14.19 4.11
C LEU A 5 -5.62 14.66 2.69
N ILE A 6 -6.89 14.60 2.30
CA ILE A 6 -7.37 15.11 1.03
C ILE A 6 -8.48 16.10 1.33
N ASP A 7 -8.50 17.20 0.57
CA ASP A 7 -9.59 18.15 0.59
C ASP A 7 -10.50 17.85 -0.61
N LEU A 8 -11.81 17.74 -0.37
CA LEU A 8 -12.81 17.44 -1.39
C LEU A 8 -13.83 18.56 -1.37
N GLN A 9 -13.91 19.30 -2.48
CA GLN A 9 -14.80 20.45 -2.61
C GLN A 9 -15.61 20.35 -3.90
N GLY A 10 -16.87 20.78 -3.84
CA GLY A 10 -17.71 20.88 -5.04
C GLY A 10 -18.16 19.51 -5.58
N PRO A 11 -17.98 19.21 -6.88
CA PRO A 11 -18.54 18.00 -7.49
C PRO A 11 -18.11 16.68 -6.81
N GLN A 12 -16.85 16.59 -6.38
CA GLN A 12 -16.30 15.39 -5.78
C GLN A 12 -16.93 15.10 -4.41
N GLU A 13 -17.18 16.14 -3.62
CA GLU A 13 -17.87 16.02 -2.33
C GLU A 13 -19.30 15.51 -2.53
N LEU A 14 -20.04 16.10 -3.47
CA LEU A 14 -21.41 15.69 -3.77
C LEU A 14 -21.50 14.23 -4.25
N ILE A 15 -20.59 13.81 -5.14
CA ILE A 15 -20.53 12.42 -5.63
C ILE A 15 -20.23 11.47 -4.48
N LEU A 16 -19.27 11.82 -3.61
CA LEU A 16 -18.92 11.02 -2.45
C LEU A 16 -20.10 10.86 -1.49
N GLU A 17 -20.84 11.92 -1.22
CA GLU A 17 -22.01 11.89 -0.35
C GLU A 17 -23.12 11.02 -0.95
N LYS A 18 -23.41 11.17 -2.24
CA LYS A 18 -24.39 10.32 -2.94
C LYS A 18 -23.99 8.84 -2.91
N ALA A 19 -22.71 8.52 -3.06
CA ALA A 19 -22.23 7.15 -2.98
C ALA A 19 -22.47 6.51 -1.60
N LEU A 20 -22.41 7.30 -0.52
CA LEU A 20 -22.73 6.83 0.83
C LEU A 20 -24.24 6.70 1.03
N GLU A 21 -25.03 7.67 0.58
CA GLU A 21 -26.50 7.65 0.67
C GLU A 21 -27.10 6.43 -0.06
N LEU A 22 -26.55 6.07 -1.22
CA LEU A 22 -26.94 4.90 -1.99
C LEU A 22 -26.44 3.58 -1.39
N GLY A 23 -25.63 3.62 -0.32
CA GLY A 23 -25.08 2.43 0.32
C GLY A 23 -24.00 1.70 -0.50
N LEU A 24 -23.41 2.36 -1.51
CA LEU A 24 -22.31 1.77 -2.29
C LEU A 24 -21.05 1.58 -1.44
N TYR A 25 -20.85 2.47 -0.46
CA TYR A 25 -19.76 2.41 0.50
C TYR A 25 -20.27 2.74 1.90
N LYS A 26 -19.64 2.18 2.94
CA LYS A 26 -20.02 2.44 4.34
C LYS A 26 -19.37 3.72 4.88
N THR A 27 -18.18 4.07 4.38
CA THR A 27 -17.43 5.24 4.88
C THR A 27 -16.79 6.03 3.73
N LYS A 28 -16.58 7.34 3.95
CA LYS A 28 -15.85 8.22 3.01
C LYS A 28 -14.47 7.64 2.62
N ALA A 29 -13.78 7.05 3.60
CA ALA A 29 -12.46 6.45 3.38
C ALA A 29 -12.50 5.19 2.50
N GLU A 30 -13.57 4.38 2.59
CA GLU A 30 -13.75 3.23 1.71
C GLU A 30 -14.04 3.65 0.28
N ALA A 31 -14.93 4.64 0.09
CA ALA A 31 -15.25 5.17 -1.22
C ALA A 31 -14.01 5.72 -1.94
N VAL A 32 -13.17 6.47 -1.23
CA VAL A 32 -11.90 6.99 -1.79
C VAL A 32 -10.96 5.85 -2.17
N ARG A 33 -10.83 4.80 -1.35
CA ARG A 33 -10.01 3.62 -1.69
C ARG A 33 -10.58 2.86 -2.90
N GLY A 34 -11.89 2.72 -2.98
CA GLY A 34 -12.60 2.12 -4.12
C GLY A 34 -12.29 2.88 -5.41
N ALA A 35 -12.47 4.21 -5.40
CA ALA A 35 -12.18 5.07 -6.54
C ALA A 35 -10.72 4.96 -7.02
N ILE A 36 -9.75 4.92 -6.10
CA ILE A 36 -8.34 4.73 -6.47
C ILE A 36 -8.11 3.38 -7.15
N ASN A 37 -8.74 2.31 -6.64
CA ASN A 37 -8.63 0.98 -7.24
C ASN A 37 -9.27 0.95 -8.63
N ASP A 38 -10.41 1.62 -8.81
CA ASP A 38 -11.11 1.67 -10.09
C ASP A 38 -10.33 2.46 -11.14
N LEU A 39 -9.73 3.60 -10.76
CA LEU A 39 -8.77 4.32 -11.62
C LEU A 39 -7.58 3.42 -12.01
N GLY A 40 -7.07 2.61 -11.07
CA GLY A 40 -6.00 1.65 -11.34
C GLY A 40 -6.38 0.65 -12.44
N LYS A 41 -7.62 0.15 -12.43
CA LYS A 41 -8.15 -0.78 -13.43
C LYS A 41 -8.42 -0.08 -14.77
N GLU A 42 -9.08 1.07 -14.73
CA GLU A 42 -9.49 1.83 -15.92
C GLU A 42 -8.30 2.23 -16.78
N TYR A 43 -7.27 2.78 -16.14
CA TYR A 43 -6.05 3.22 -16.84
C TYR A 43 -5.00 2.13 -17.00
N LYS A 44 -5.28 0.90 -16.54
CA LYS A 44 -4.32 -0.23 -16.54
C LYS A 44 -2.95 0.21 -16.01
N ILE A 45 -2.95 0.95 -14.89
CA ILE A 45 -1.74 1.51 -14.26
C ILE A 45 -0.73 0.39 -14.01
N PHE A 46 -1.25 -0.78 -13.64
CA PHE A 46 -0.51 -2.03 -13.64
C PHE A 46 -1.08 -2.93 -14.75
N LYS A 47 -0.20 -3.52 -15.57
CA LYS A 47 -0.60 -4.38 -16.70
C LYS A 47 -1.33 -5.64 -16.22
N ASP A 48 -0.90 -6.16 -15.09
CA ASP A 48 -1.41 -7.37 -14.45
C ASP A 48 -1.16 -7.30 -12.93
N ALA A 49 -1.69 -8.29 -12.21
CA ALA A 49 -1.46 -8.43 -10.76
C ALA A 49 0.03 -8.62 -10.42
N GLN A 50 0.78 -9.27 -11.32
CA GLN A 50 2.21 -9.51 -11.17
C GLN A 50 2.99 -8.19 -11.13
N GLY A 51 2.71 -7.25 -12.03
CA GLY A 51 3.39 -5.96 -12.06
C GLY A 51 3.11 -5.09 -10.82
N LEU A 52 1.94 -5.23 -10.20
CA LEU A 52 1.66 -4.58 -8.92
C LEU A 52 2.49 -5.22 -7.79
N GLU A 53 2.57 -6.55 -7.75
CA GLU A 53 3.35 -7.28 -6.75
C GLU A 53 4.85 -6.96 -6.87
N ASP A 54 5.40 -6.97 -8.09
CA ASP A 54 6.79 -6.66 -8.37
C ASP A 54 7.16 -5.24 -7.87
N GLU A 55 6.30 -4.25 -8.14
CA GLU A 55 6.49 -2.87 -7.66
C GLU A 55 6.46 -2.79 -6.12
N LEU A 56 5.53 -3.51 -5.47
CA LEU A 56 5.45 -3.56 -4.01
C LEU A 56 6.69 -4.22 -3.39
N VAL A 57 7.19 -5.30 -3.99
CA VAL A 57 8.41 -5.99 -3.58
C VAL A 57 9.61 -5.05 -3.74
N ALA A 58 9.75 -4.39 -4.88
CA ALA A 58 10.83 -3.43 -5.14
C ALA A 58 10.85 -2.31 -4.09
N ARG A 59 9.68 -1.72 -3.78
CA ARG A 59 9.57 -0.69 -2.73
C ARG A 59 9.96 -1.21 -1.35
N LYS A 60 9.56 -2.44 -1.02
CA LYS A 60 9.96 -3.08 0.24
C LYS A 60 11.46 -3.26 0.30
N MET A 61 12.08 -3.83 -0.75
CA MET A 61 13.52 -4.03 -0.83
C MET A 61 14.29 -2.72 -0.65
N LEU A 62 13.87 -1.65 -1.34
CA LEU A 62 14.49 -0.32 -1.20
C LEU A 62 14.38 0.25 0.22
N ARG A 63 13.25 0.02 0.90
CA ARG A 63 13.09 0.44 2.30
C ARG A 63 14.00 -0.37 3.22
N GLU A 64 14.07 -1.67 3.04
CA GLU A 64 14.91 -2.55 3.87
C GLU A 64 16.40 -2.25 3.66
N GLU A 65 16.82 -2.01 2.42
CA GLU A 65 18.20 -1.60 2.11
C GLU A 65 18.55 -0.28 2.81
N LYS A 66 17.65 0.72 2.80
CA LYS A 66 17.84 1.98 3.54
C LYS A 66 17.95 1.75 5.05
N GLU A 67 17.15 0.85 5.61
CA GLU A 67 17.20 0.51 7.04
C GLU A 67 18.48 -0.24 7.42
N ILE A 68 18.98 -1.12 6.55
CA ILE A 68 20.28 -1.80 6.71
C ILE A 68 21.41 -0.78 6.65
N LYS A 69 21.42 0.09 5.64
CA LYS A 69 22.43 1.16 5.48
C LYS A 69 22.41 2.13 6.67
N ALA A 70 21.25 2.41 7.24
CA ALA A 70 21.09 3.23 8.44
C ALA A 70 21.46 2.48 9.74
N GLY A 71 21.93 1.23 9.67
CA GLY A 71 22.30 0.42 10.82
C GLY A 71 21.13 -0.06 11.70
N LYS A 72 19.88 0.17 11.26
CA LYS A 72 18.66 -0.22 11.99
C LYS A 72 18.36 -1.72 11.86
N ARG A 73 18.90 -2.37 10.82
CA ARG A 73 18.81 -3.80 10.59
C ARG A 73 20.19 -4.41 10.37
N LYS A 74 20.41 -5.57 10.97
CA LYS A 74 21.64 -6.35 10.79
C LYS A 74 21.36 -7.50 9.82
N ILE A 75 22.18 -7.60 8.77
CA ILE A 75 22.20 -8.80 7.93
C ILE A 75 22.87 -9.89 8.75
N LEU A 76 22.19 -11.03 8.91
CA LEU A 76 22.70 -12.20 9.57
C LEU A 76 22.84 -13.31 8.54
N SER A 77 23.93 -14.06 8.62
CA SER A 77 24.07 -15.32 7.90
C SER A 77 23.13 -16.39 8.45
N GLU A 78 22.82 -17.40 7.64
CA GLU A 78 21.96 -18.52 8.07
C GLU A 78 22.47 -19.18 9.36
N HIS A 79 23.78 -19.38 9.49
CA HIS A 79 24.42 -19.95 10.68
C HIS A 79 24.21 -19.06 11.93
N GLU A 80 24.32 -17.74 11.79
CA GLU A 80 24.06 -16.80 12.89
C GLU A 80 22.59 -16.80 13.31
N VAL A 81 21.66 -16.93 12.36
CA VAL A 81 20.23 -17.04 12.65
C VAL A 81 19.93 -18.33 13.41
N LYS A 82 20.45 -19.47 12.93
CA LYS A 82 20.31 -20.78 13.60
C LYS A 82 20.83 -20.75 15.02
N LYS A 83 22.02 -20.16 15.24
CA LYS A 83 22.60 -19.98 16.57
C LYS A 83 21.79 -19.04 17.47
N LYS A 84 21.21 -17.98 16.92
CA LYS A 84 20.47 -16.95 17.69
C LYS A 84 19.08 -17.41 18.11
N TYR A 85 18.38 -18.16 17.27
CA TYR A 85 16.98 -18.55 17.49
C TYR A 85 16.78 -20.05 17.74
N GLY A 86 17.86 -20.85 17.76
CA GLY A 86 17.79 -22.27 18.12
C GLY A 86 17.18 -23.18 17.06
N PHE A 87 17.16 -22.74 15.79
CA PHE A 87 16.76 -23.60 14.68
C PHE A 87 17.86 -24.65 14.43
N LYS A 88 17.49 -25.94 14.46
CA LYS A 88 18.38 -27.06 14.11
C LYS A 88 18.68 -27.08 12.60
#